data_AF-A0AAJ0PXP1-F1
#
_entry.id   AF-A0AAJ0PXP1-F1
#
_cell.length_a   1.000
_cell.length_b   1.000
_cell.length_c   1.000
_cell.angle_alpha   90.00
_cell.angle_beta   90.00
_cell.angle_gamma   90.00
#
_symmetry.space_group_name_H-M   'P 1'
#
loop_
_entity.id
_entity.type
_entity.pdbx_description
1 polymer ?
#
loop_
_entity_poly.entity_id
_entity_poly.type
_entity_poly.pdbx_seq_one_letter_code
_entity_poly.pdbx_strand_id
1 'polypeptide(L)'
;MLTIHHTAIRQPSRQTVDAAQAAGRYRYDGRLTPSAIRFAMPYERLDYDADAFAHLSRSTPASLPVETDGLTLSDLALAAVRDVVDAAGPSARESISHIVVAQASLNEQAGESVAGRMQHALELKHVVPFALGQCGTLGFYTALPLASGLLRHGGRMLFVAADKWVYPFLRAYGDFVAYGDGAAALLLSDTDADDGGGSAERDGESDGGEGSGSNGGARVLGHALAHGDAIADPWARRPAELERALIAPTVDAARAALGDAGVDAAQIDCFAPSGFGSSFRTALAHALAIPPSRLQTRDGAEHLSTADTPRALARAQASLAPGERRLALFCDTALAGGAGALVAELRGAHAAPPSTRTRYPS
;
A
#
# COMPACT_ATOMS: atom_id res chain seq x y z
N MET A 1 -2.10 8.66 -18.54
CA MET A 1 -2.79 8.38 -17.24
C MET A 1 -2.27 7.07 -16.61
N LEU A 2 -2.13 6.94 -15.28
CA LEU A 2 -1.52 5.73 -14.67
C LEU A 2 -2.47 4.51 -14.61
N THR A 3 -1.93 3.33 -14.93
CA THR A 3 -2.60 2.02 -14.74
C THR A 3 -1.75 1.09 -13.89
N ILE A 4 -2.41 0.40 -12.97
CA ILE A 4 -1.89 -0.68 -12.14
C ILE A 4 -2.33 -2.00 -12.78
N HIS A 5 -1.37 -2.79 -13.26
CA HIS A 5 -1.62 -4.05 -13.97
C HIS A 5 -1.68 -5.25 -13.04
N HIS A 6 -0.78 -5.29 -12.06
CA HIS A 6 -0.64 -6.40 -11.14
C HIS A 6 -0.40 -5.85 -9.75
N THR A 7 -0.94 -6.55 -8.75
CA THR A 7 -0.70 -6.29 -7.33
C THR A 7 -0.51 -7.62 -6.62
N ALA A 8 0.54 -7.74 -5.82
CA ALA A 8 0.73 -8.89 -4.94
C ALA A 8 0.97 -8.42 -3.51
N ILE A 9 0.44 -9.16 -2.55
CA ILE A 9 0.55 -8.88 -1.12
C ILE A 9 1.24 -10.07 -0.44
N ARG A 10 2.19 -9.77 0.43
CA ARG A 10 2.84 -10.73 1.32
C ARG A 10 2.61 -10.29 2.76
N GLN A 11 1.93 -11.13 3.51
CA GLN A 11 1.73 -10.93 4.94
C GLN A 11 2.10 -12.23 5.67
N PRO A 12 2.87 -12.15 6.75
CA PRO A 12 3.17 -13.29 7.61
C PRO A 12 1.92 -13.89 8.28
N SER A 13 2.16 -14.99 8.99
CA SER A 13 1.16 -15.58 9.88
C SER A 13 0.70 -14.59 10.95
N ARG A 14 -0.58 -14.70 11.32
CA ARG A 14 -1.16 -13.87 12.38
C ARG A 14 -0.73 -14.34 13.76
N GLN A 15 -0.36 -13.39 14.61
CA GLN A 15 -0.03 -13.56 16.02
C GLN A 15 -0.96 -12.70 16.88
N THR A 16 -1.22 -13.13 18.11
CA THR A 16 -1.92 -12.31 19.10
C THR A 16 -0.95 -11.28 19.67
N VAL A 17 -1.32 -10.00 19.57
CA VAL A 17 -0.52 -8.86 20.05
C VAL A 17 -1.41 -7.96 20.91
N ASP A 18 -1.03 -7.78 22.18
CA ASP A 18 -1.67 -6.90 23.15
C ASP A 18 -0.77 -5.73 23.59
N ALA A 19 0.54 -5.84 23.36
CA ALA A 19 1.52 -4.82 23.70
C ALA A 19 1.55 -3.66 22.69
N ALA A 20 1.72 -2.44 23.21
CA ALA A 20 1.95 -1.25 22.39
C ALA A 20 3.28 -1.33 21.62
N GLN A 21 4.34 -1.90 22.21
CA GLN A 21 5.67 -1.95 21.62
C GLN A 21 5.89 -3.21 20.78
N ALA A 22 6.65 -3.06 19.68
CA ALA A 22 7.08 -4.17 18.86
C ALA A 22 8.02 -5.12 19.62
N ALA A 23 7.75 -6.43 19.51
CA ALA A 23 8.67 -7.48 19.92
C ALA A 23 9.81 -7.67 18.90
N GLY A 24 10.89 -8.33 19.33
CA GLY A 24 12.10 -8.56 18.52
C GLY A 24 12.99 -7.33 18.44
N ARG A 25 14.31 -7.52 18.35
CA ARG A 25 15.29 -6.44 18.27
C ARG A 25 16.12 -6.59 17.00
N TYR A 26 16.26 -5.49 16.26
CA TYR A 26 17.29 -5.35 15.26
C TYR A 26 18.39 -4.41 15.79
N ARG A 27 19.66 -4.77 15.58
CA ARG A 27 20.77 -3.88 15.96
C ARG A 27 20.98 -2.87 14.83
N TYR A 28 20.45 -1.67 15.01
CA TYR A 28 20.91 -0.51 14.26
C TYR A 28 22.33 -0.22 14.73
N ASP A 29 23.32 -0.35 13.85
CA ASP A 29 24.74 -0.24 14.17
C ASP A 29 25.18 1.22 14.38
N GLY A 30 24.49 2.00 15.21
CA GLY A 30 24.96 3.29 15.74
C GLY A 30 25.32 4.37 14.71
N ARG A 31 25.01 4.20 13.42
CA ARG A 31 25.36 5.16 12.34
C ARG A 31 24.46 6.38 12.26
N LEU A 32 23.41 6.41 13.06
CA LEU A 32 22.56 7.56 13.24
C LEU A 32 22.69 7.96 14.70
N THR A 33 23.07 9.21 14.97
CA THR A 33 23.23 9.70 16.34
C THR A 33 21.88 9.62 17.07
N PRO A 34 21.81 9.17 18.34
CA PRO A 34 20.54 9.03 19.08
C PRO A 34 19.70 10.30 19.12
N SER A 35 20.32 11.48 19.04
CA SER A 35 19.64 12.78 18.97
C SER A 35 18.93 13.04 17.63
N ALA A 36 19.38 12.46 16.52
CA ALA A 36 18.82 12.67 15.19
C ALA A 36 17.65 11.73 14.86
N ILE A 37 17.44 10.66 15.64
CA ILE A 37 16.41 9.63 15.36
C ILE A 37 15.29 9.63 16.39
N ARG A 38 15.19 10.61 17.30
CA ARG A 38 14.13 10.61 18.34
C ARG A 38 12.70 10.47 17.77
N PHE A 39 12.50 10.82 16.50
CA PHE A 39 11.22 10.67 15.78
C PHE A 39 11.01 9.28 15.13
N ALA A 40 12.08 8.52 14.82
CA ALA A 40 11.99 7.20 14.19
C ALA A 40 12.46 6.04 15.09
N MET A 41 13.16 6.36 16.19
CA MET A 41 13.61 5.45 17.24
C MET A 41 13.23 6.06 18.60
N PRO A 42 11.94 6.23 18.87
CA PRO A 42 11.52 7.02 20.02
C PRO A 42 11.96 6.43 21.38
N TYR A 43 12.38 5.14 21.46
CA TYR A 43 12.45 4.39 22.72
C TYR A 43 13.75 3.60 23.00
N GLU A 44 14.94 4.08 22.63
CA GLU A 44 16.19 3.37 22.98
C GLU A 44 16.45 3.21 24.50
N ARG A 45 15.77 4.00 25.33
CA ARG A 45 15.74 3.87 26.80
C ARG A 45 14.29 3.74 27.27
N LEU A 46 13.93 2.55 27.75
CA LEU A 46 12.68 2.30 28.47
C LEU A 46 12.72 3.00 29.85
N ASP A 47 12.55 4.32 29.87
CA ASP A 47 12.13 5.07 31.06
C ASP A 47 10.73 5.65 30.77
N TYR A 48 9.78 4.78 30.41
CA TYR A 48 8.37 5.18 30.42
C TYR A 48 7.85 5.11 31.86
N ASP A 49 7.09 6.13 32.26
CA ASP A 49 6.13 5.90 33.33
C ASP A 49 5.11 4.84 32.86
N ALA A 50 4.64 3.99 33.76
CA ALA A 50 3.73 2.89 33.43
C ALA A 50 2.41 3.38 32.81
N ASP A 51 1.98 4.61 33.14
CA ASP A 51 0.76 5.24 32.63
C ASP A 51 0.91 5.66 31.16
N ALA A 52 2.11 6.04 30.75
CA ALA A 52 2.44 6.34 29.36
C ALA A 52 2.33 5.08 28.47
N PHE A 53 2.82 3.93 28.94
CA PHE A 53 2.68 2.68 28.18
C PHE A 53 1.23 2.14 28.21
N ALA A 54 0.52 2.33 29.33
CA ALA A 54 -0.85 1.86 29.49
C ALA A 54 -1.82 2.52 28.48
N HIS A 55 -1.69 3.83 28.21
CA HIS A 55 -2.61 4.50 27.28
C HIS A 55 -2.32 4.23 25.80
N LEU A 56 -1.11 3.78 25.47
CA LEU A 56 -0.71 3.36 24.11
C LEU A 56 -1.08 1.90 23.84
N SER A 57 -1.32 1.13 24.90
CA SER A 57 -1.71 -0.28 24.81
C SER A 57 -3.16 -0.41 24.37
N ARG A 58 -3.47 -1.52 23.69
CA ARG A 58 -4.84 -1.80 23.24
C ARG A 58 -5.73 -2.20 24.41
N SER A 59 -7.03 -1.94 24.30
CA SER A 59 -7.99 -2.47 25.28
C SER A 59 -8.16 -3.98 25.16
N THR A 60 -7.97 -4.51 23.95
CA THR A 60 -8.09 -5.94 23.64
C THR A 60 -6.95 -6.40 22.72
N PRO A 61 -6.39 -7.61 22.93
CA PRO A 61 -5.42 -8.19 22.01
C PRO A 61 -5.93 -8.19 20.57
N ALA A 62 -5.07 -7.85 19.62
CA ALA A 62 -5.36 -7.91 18.19
C ALA A 62 -4.64 -9.09 17.54
N SER A 63 -5.26 -9.69 16.52
CA SER A 63 -4.61 -10.68 15.67
C SER A 63 -3.94 -9.96 14.50
N LEU A 64 -2.61 -9.78 14.58
CA LEU A 64 -1.82 -9.02 13.61
C LEU A 64 -0.88 -9.96 12.84
N PRO A 65 -0.63 -9.75 11.53
CA PRO A 65 0.44 -10.45 10.86
C PRO A 65 1.79 -9.99 11.43
N VAL A 66 2.57 -10.94 11.96
CA VAL A 66 3.86 -10.68 12.62
C VAL A 66 4.85 -11.71 12.12
N GLU A 67 6.00 -11.24 11.64
CA GLU A 67 7.01 -12.12 11.09
C GLU A 67 7.87 -12.76 12.18
N THR A 68 7.76 -14.09 12.33
CA THR A 68 8.40 -14.88 13.39
C THR A 68 9.50 -15.83 12.90
N ASP A 69 9.62 -16.05 11.60
CA ASP A 69 10.52 -17.04 11.00
C ASP A 69 11.90 -16.45 10.66
N GLY A 70 12.12 -15.18 11.03
CA GLY A 70 13.39 -14.49 10.87
C GLY A 70 13.55 -13.78 9.53
N LEU A 71 12.51 -13.74 8.68
CA LEU A 71 12.56 -13.04 7.41
C LEU A 71 12.70 -11.53 7.60
N THR A 72 13.49 -10.90 6.75
CA THR A 72 13.66 -9.44 6.70
C THR A 72 12.53 -8.76 5.93
N LEU A 73 12.43 -7.42 6.05
CA LEU A 73 11.58 -6.62 5.18
C LEU A 73 11.93 -6.81 3.70
N SER A 74 13.22 -6.89 3.35
CA SER A 74 13.67 -7.20 1.98
C SER A 74 13.17 -8.57 1.50
N ASP A 75 13.13 -9.59 2.36
CA ASP A 75 12.63 -10.92 1.98
C ASP A 75 11.14 -10.90 1.66
N LEU A 76 10.33 -10.23 2.51
CA LEU A 76 8.89 -10.06 2.28
C LEU A 76 8.64 -9.25 0.99
N ALA A 77 9.40 -8.18 0.78
CA ALA A 77 9.36 -7.35 -0.42
C ALA A 77 9.68 -8.16 -1.68
N LEU A 78 10.78 -8.92 -1.67
CA LEU A 78 11.21 -9.72 -2.81
C LEU A 78 10.18 -10.79 -3.17
N ALA A 79 9.54 -11.40 -2.18
CA ALA A 79 8.48 -12.38 -2.40
C ALA A 79 7.23 -11.76 -3.07
N ALA A 80 6.85 -10.54 -2.70
CA ALA A 80 5.73 -9.83 -3.35
C ALA A 80 6.10 -9.39 -4.77
N VAL A 81 7.32 -8.93 -4.96
CA VAL A 81 7.84 -8.49 -6.25
C VAL A 81 7.90 -9.65 -7.25
N ARG A 82 8.40 -10.82 -6.83
CA ARG A 82 8.44 -12.01 -7.69
C ARG A 82 7.06 -12.37 -8.21
N ASP A 83 6.05 -12.39 -7.35
CA ASP A 83 4.67 -12.65 -7.78
C ASP A 83 4.17 -11.67 -8.84
N VAL A 84 4.47 -10.37 -8.68
CA VAL A 84 4.07 -9.35 -9.66
C VAL A 84 4.79 -9.56 -10.99
N VAL A 85 6.11 -9.78 -10.95
CA VAL A 85 6.93 -9.96 -12.16
C VAL A 85 6.56 -11.26 -12.88
N ASP A 86 6.35 -12.34 -12.15
CA ASP A 86 5.96 -13.64 -12.69
C ASP A 86 4.56 -13.57 -13.31
N ALA A 87 3.60 -12.90 -12.65
CA ALA A 87 2.25 -12.69 -13.18
C ALA A 87 2.23 -11.79 -14.42
N ALA A 88 3.15 -10.83 -14.51
CA ALA A 88 3.25 -9.92 -15.65
C ALA A 88 3.98 -10.53 -16.86
N GLY A 89 4.84 -11.52 -16.62
CA GLY A 89 5.58 -12.25 -17.65
C GLY A 89 6.83 -11.52 -18.18
N PRO A 90 7.59 -12.17 -19.08
CA PRO A 90 8.91 -11.70 -19.50
C PRO A 90 8.92 -10.32 -20.18
N SER A 91 7.98 -10.06 -21.09
CA SER A 91 7.91 -8.78 -21.81
C SER A 91 7.61 -7.59 -20.88
N ALA A 92 6.77 -7.81 -19.86
CA ALA A 92 6.52 -6.81 -18.83
C ALA A 92 7.76 -6.55 -17.98
N ARG A 93 8.54 -7.59 -17.68
CA ARG A 93 9.80 -7.48 -16.93
C ARG A 93 10.84 -6.65 -17.69
N GLU A 94 10.96 -6.84 -19.00
CA GLU A 94 11.90 -6.11 -19.86
C GLU A 94 11.60 -4.60 -19.95
N SER A 95 10.33 -4.21 -19.83
CA SER A 95 9.90 -2.81 -19.85
C SER A 95 9.95 -2.13 -18.47
N ILE A 96 10.30 -2.86 -17.39
CA ILE A 96 10.56 -2.23 -16.09
C ILE A 96 11.75 -1.29 -16.26
N SER A 97 11.53 -0.02 -15.92
CA SER A 97 12.53 1.06 -16.02
C SER A 97 12.89 1.61 -14.64
N HIS A 98 11.98 1.51 -13.68
CA HIS A 98 12.13 2.07 -12.34
C HIS A 98 11.67 1.06 -11.27
N ILE A 99 12.41 0.99 -10.17
CA ILE A 99 11.96 0.34 -8.93
C ILE A 99 11.84 1.41 -7.87
N VAL A 100 10.69 1.51 -7.22
CA VAL A 100 10.45 2.46 -6.14
C VAL A 100 10.05 1.67 -4.91
N VAL A 101 10.89 1.68 -3.87
CA VAL A 101 10.61 1.03 -2.60
C VAL A 101 10.22 2.08 -1.56
N ALA A 102 9.03 1.95 -0.98
CA ALA A 102 8.57 2.78 0.12
C ALA A 102 8.47 1.98 1.42
N GLN A 103 8.89 2.58 2.51
CA GLN A 103 8.92 1.98 3.84
C GLN A 103 8.80 3.05 4.93
N ALA A 104 8.07 2.72 6.01
CA ALA A 104 7.93 3.53 7.20
C ALA A 104 8.85 3.04 8.33
N SER A 105 9.10 1.74 8.36
CA SER A 105 9.94 1.02 9.33
C SER A 105 11.16 0.43 8.64
N LEU A 106 12.24 0.24 9.42
CA LEU A 106 13.46 -0.39 8.95
C LEU A 106 13.79 -1.53 9.90
N ASN A 107 13.98 -2.75 9.41
CA ASN A 107 14.57 -3.85 10.20
C ASN A 107 15.90 -4.33 9.57
N GLU A 108 16.56 -3.44 8.84
CA GLU A 108 17.79 -3.67 8.08
C GLU A 108 18.72 -2.46 8.21
N GLN A 109 19.99 -2.58 7.82
CA GLN A 109 20.91 -1.44 7.90
C GLN A 109 20.51 -0.37 6.89
N ALA A 110 20.51 0.90 7.31
CA ALA A 110 20.12 2.01 6.42
C ALA A 110 21.01 2.13 5.16
N GLY A 111 22.26 1.65 5.22
CA GLY A 111 23.16 1.59 4.07
C GLY A 111 22.87 0.43 3.11
N GLU A 112 22.08 -0.55 3.52
CA GLU A 112 21.62 -1.66 2.69
C GLU A 112 20.34 -1.23 1.97
N SER A 113 20.50 -0.63 0.79
CA SER A 113 19.36 -0.19 -0.02
C SER A 113 18.48 -1.38 -0.40
N VAL A 114 17.28 -1.48 0.19
CA VAL A 114 16.25 -2.46 -0.20
C VAL A 114 15.95 -2.36 -1.69
N ALA A 115 15.87 -1.14 -2.23
CA ALA A 115 15.66 -0.91 -3.65
C ALA A 115 16.80 -1.47 -4.51
N GLY A 116 18.06 -1.27 -4.10
CA GLY A 116 19.23 -1.85 -4.76
C GLY A 116 19.25 -3.38 -4.67
N ARG A 117 18.84 -3.95 -3.53
CA ARG A 117 18.69 -5.41 -3.37
C ARG A 117 17.63 -5.97 -4.29
N MET A 118 16.48 -5.31 -4.45
CA MET A 118 15.45 -5.74 -5.39
C MET A 118 15.96 -5.71 -6.83
N GLN A 119 16.63 -4.63 -7.23
CA GLN A 119 17.25 -4.53 -8.56
C GLN A 119 18.24 -5.68 -8.81
N HIS A 120 19.12 -5.94 -7.84
CA HIS A 120 20.10 -7.03 -7.91
C HIS A 120 19.44 -8.40 -7.98
N ALA A 121 18.51 -8.70 -7.08
CA ALA A 121 17.83 -9.99 -6.98
C ALA A 121 16.95 -10.32 -8.20
N LEU A 122 16.49 -9.30 -8.92
CA LEU A 122 15.75 -9.44 -10.18
C LEU A 122 16.65 -9.35 -11.41
N GLU A 123 17.96 -9.17 -11.24
CA GLU A 123 18.94 -9.02 -12.32
C GLU A 123 18.62 -7.88 -13.30
N LEU A 124 17.95 -6.83 -12.82
CA LEU A 124 17.49 -5.69 -13.63
C LEU A 124 18.59 -4.62 -13.76
N LYS A 125 19.62 -4.92 -14.54
CA LYS A 125 20.88 -4.14 -14.63
C LYS A 125 20.74 -2.68 -15.08
N HIS A 126 19.67 -2.35 -15.81
CA HIS A 126 19.45 -1.01 -16.39
C HIS A 126 18.30 -0.24 -15.73
N VAL A 127 17.74 -0.80 -14.65
CA VAL A 127 16.62 -0.21 -13.93
C VAL A 127 17.15 0.71 -12.83
N VAL A 128 16.53 1.87 -12.66
CA VAL A 128 16.92 2.82 -11.61
C VAL A 128 16.16 2.52 -10.31
N PRO A 129 16.85 2.14 -9.21
CA PRO A 129 16.21 1.89 -7.92
C PRO A 129 16.14 3.17 -7.06
N PHE A 130 14.96 3.47 -6.51
CA PHE A 130 14.72 4.57 -5.58
C PHE A 130 14.15 4.03 -4.26
N ALA A 131 14.54 4.66 -3.16
CA ALA A 131 13.92 4.47 -1.87
C ALA A 131 13.15 5.74 -1.48
N LEU A 132 11.88 5.59 -1.11
CA LEU A 132 11.04 6.62 -0.52
C LEU A 132 10.91 6.33 0.98
N GLY A 133 11.71 7.04 1.78
CA GLY A 133 11.63 6.99 3.23
C GLY A 133 10.85 8.18 3.80
N GLN A 134 10.60 8.15 5.12
CA GLN A 134 10.08 9.28 5.91
C GLN A 134 8.71 9.82 5.46
N CYS A 135 7.91 9.00 4.78
CA CYS A 135 6.55 9.36 4.35
C CYS A 135 5.46 8.84 5.31
N GLY A 136 5.83 8.29 6.48
CA GLY A 136 4.91 7.49 7.28
C GLY A 136 4.31 6.36 6.43
N THR A 137 2.99 6.19 6.49
CA THR A 137 2.26 5.20 5.67
C THR A 137 1.96 5.68 4.24
N LEU A 138 2.36 6.91 3.87
CA LEU A 138 1.90 7.58 2.64
C LEU A 138 2.77 7.31 1.41
N GLY A 139 3.70 6.36 1.49
CA GLY A 139 4.69 6.11 0.44
C GLY A 139 4.10 5.85 -0.94
N PHE A 140 2.94 5.19 -1.03
CA PHE A 140 2.29 4.95 -2.32
C PHE A 140 1.76 6.25 -2.94
N TYR A 141 1.12 7.12 -2.15
CA TYR A 141 0.61 8.40 -2.62
C TYR A 141 1.75 9.35 -3.03
N THR A 142 2.90 9.29 -2.33
CA THR A 142 4.13 10.01 -2.72
C THR A 142 4.71 9.48 -4.04
N ALA A 143 4.56 8.19 -4.32
CA ALA A 143 5.09 7.59 -5.54
C ALA A 143 4.25 7.90 -6.79
N LEU A 144 2.95 8.19 -6.67
CA LEU A 144 2.08 8.42 -7.84
C LEU A 144 2.52 9.62 -8.71
N PRO A 145 2.78 10.83 -8.17
CA PRO A 145 3.33 11.93 -8.98
C PRO A 145 4.68 11.59 -9.62
N LEU A 146 5.53 10.83 -8.91
CA LEU A 146 6.82 10.39 -9.43
C LEU A 146 6.63 9.42 -10.61
N ALA A 147 5.68 8.48 -10.51
CA ALA A 147 5.33 7.58 -11.59
C ALA A 147 4.87 8.34 -12.84
N SER A 148 3.98 9.32 -12.70
CA SER A 148 3.55 10.17 -13.81
C SER A 148 4.69 10.97 -14.45
N GLY A 149 5.70 11.36 -13.67
CA GLY A 149 6.88 12.05 -14.17
C GLY A 149 7.89 11.14 -14.88
N LEU A 150 8.12 9.95 -14.32
CA LEU A 150 9.20 9.02 -14.69
C LEU A 150 8.81 8.03 -15.79
N LEU A 151 7.53 7.65 -15.91
CA LEU A 151 7.06 6.62 -16.85
C LEU A 151 6.82 7.12 -18.28
N ARG A 152 7.43 8.24 -18.64
CA ARG A 152 7.42 8.74 -20.02
C ARG A 152 8.11 7.71 -20.93
N HIS A 153 7.56 7.46 -22.11
CA HIS A 153 8.12 6.58 -23.15
C HIS A 153 8.00 5.05 -22.96
N GLY A 154 6.92 4.54 -22.35
CA GLY A 154 6.64 3.09 -22.36
C GLY A 154 7.34 2.29 -21.27
N GLY A 155 7.97 2.98 -20.33
CA GLY A 155 8.51 2.35 -19.13
C GLY A 155 7.40 1.87 -18.20
N ARG A 156 7.74 0.85 -17.40
CA ARG A 156 6.96 0.41 -16.25
C ARG A 156 7.70 0.68 -14.95
N MET A 157 6.95 0.96 -13.88
CA MET A 157 7.47 1.15 -12.53
C MET A 157 7.03 -0.04 -11.68
N LEU A 158 8.01 -0.68 -11.05
CA LEU A 158 7.74 -1.60 -9.96
C LEU A 158 7.72 -0.80 -8.65
N PHE A 159 6.53 -0.53 -8.13
CA PHE A 159 6.38 0.04 -6.79
C PHE A 159 6.35 -1.09 -5.76
N VAL A 160 7.07 -0.91 -4.66
CA VAL A 160 7.19 -1.88 -3.58
C VAL A 160 6.94 -1.15 -2.28
N ALA A 161 5.99 -1.62 -1.49
CA ALA A 161 5.76 -1.15 -0.13
C ALA A 161 6.15 -2.28 0.82
N ALA A 162 6.99 -2.03 1.81
CA ALA A 162 7.33 -3.07 2.76
C ALA A 162 7.63 -2.47 4.14
N ASP A 163 7.14 -3.13 5.18
CA ASP A 163 7.25 -2.68 6.55
C ASP A 163 7.33 -3.87 7.51
N LYS A 164 8.25 -3.80 8.45
CA LYS A 164 8.39 -4.76 9.55
C LYS A 164 8.67 -4.02 10.85
N TRP A 165 7.73 -4.13 11.78
CA TRP A 165 7.74 -3.39 13.03
C TRP A 165 8.51 -4.18 14.09
N VAL A 166 9.76 -3.80 14.32
CA VAL A 166 10.62 -4.35 15.40
C VAL A 166 10.92 -3.27 16.43
N TYR A 167 11.42 -3.64 17.61
CA TYR A 167 11.91 -2.64 18.56
C TYR A 167 12.93 -1.70 17.88
N PRO A 168 12.84 -0.37 18.09
CA PRO A 168 12.02 0.33 19.09
C PRO A 168 10.69 0.89 18.57
N PHE A 169 10.10 0.40 17.48
CA PHE A 169 8.81 0.92 17.00
C PHE A 169 7.62 0.49 17.88
N LEU A 170 6.52 1.27 17.88
CA LEU A 170 5.24 0.81 18.42
C LEU A 170 4.46 0.02 17.37
N ARG A 171 3.84 -1.06 17.81
CA ARG A 171 2.83 -1.79 17.04
C ARG A 171 1.43 -1.29 17.28
N ALA A 172 1.11 -0.69 18.43
CA ALA A 172 -0.23 -0.21 18.67
C ALA A 172 -0.23 1.19 19.28
N TYR A 173 -1.33 1.89 19.02
CA TYR A 173 -1.59 3.21 19.56
C TYR A 173 -3.04 3.26 20.03
N GLY A 174 -3.27 2.64 21.18
CA GLY A 174 -4.60 2.30 21.68
C GLY A 174 -5.40 1.50 20.66
N ASP A 175 -6.71 1.74 20.63
CA ASP A 175 -7.60 1.13 19.64
C ASP A 175 -7.64 1.90 18.31
N PHE A 176 -6.89 2.99 18.19
CA PHE A 176 -6.88 3.81 16.97
C PHE A 176 -6.16 3.10 15.80
N VAL A 177 -5.00 2.49 16.03
CA VAL A 177 -4.27 1.74 15.00
C VAL A 177 -3.42 0.63 15.61
N ALA A 178 -3.30 -0.48 14.87
CA ALA A 178 -2.35 -1.55 15.18
C ALA A 178 -1.62 -2.00 13.91
N TYR A 179 -0.30 -1.97 13.93
CA TYR A 179 0.58 -2.25 12.81
C TYR A 179 1.00 -3.71 12.75
N GLY A 180 0.72 -4.32 11.60
CA GLY A 180 1.24 -5.62 11.19
C GLY A 180 2.45 -5.48 10.28
N ASP A 181 3.21 -6.55 10.18
CA ASP A 181 4.30 -6.69 9.22
C ASP A 181 3.73 -7.11 7.86
N GLY A 182 4.35 -6.64 6.77
CA GLY A 182 3.93 -7.04 5.43
C GLY A 182 4.62 -6.28 4.32
N ALA A 183 4.42 -6.78 3.10
CA ALA A 183 4.87 -6.15 1.89
C ALA A 183 3.81 -6.24 0.78
N ALA A 184 3.90 -5.32 -0.17
CA ALA A 184 3.12 -5.29 -1.38
C ALA A 184 3.99 -4.86 -2.55
N ALA A 185 3.67 -5.34 -3.74
CA ALA A 185 4.26 -4.86 -4.98
C ALA A 185 3.15 -4.53 -5.99
N LEU A 186 3.38 -3.51 -6.81
CA LEU A 186 2.49 -3.10 -7.90
C LEU A 186 3.32 -2.83 -9.17
N LEU A 187 2.81 -3.27 -10.31
CA LEU A 187 3.35 -2.89 -11.62
C LEU A 187 2.50 -1.77 -12.21
N LEU A 188 3.10 -0.58 -12.34
CA LEU A 188 2.46 0.59 -12.92
C LEU A 188 3.00 0.87 -14.32
N SER A 189 2.13 1.36 -15.20
CA SER A 189 2.53 1.98 -16.47
C SER A 189 1.77 3.28 -16.69
N ASP A 190 2.28 4.10 -17.60
CA ASP A 190 1.45 5.13 -18.22
C ASP A 190 0.63 4.50 -19.36
N THR A 191 -0.68 4.77 -19.39
CA THR A 191 -1.60 4.23 -20.42
C THR A 191 -1.32 4.77 -21.81
N ASP A 192 -0.69 5.93 -21.91
CA ASP A 192 -0.36 6.55 -23.19
C ASP A 192 0.78 5.84 -23.94
N ALA A 193 1.38 4.81 -23.34
CA ALA A 193 2.57 4.16 -23.85
C ALA A 193 2.45 2.67 -24.17
N ASP A 194 1.26 2.07 -24.00
CA ASP A 194 1.02 0.65 -24.31
C ASP A 194 -0.18 0.39 -25.23
N ASP A 195 -0.82 1.44 -25.78
CA ASP A 195 -1.73 1.29 -26.92
C ASP A 195 -0.96 1.52 -28.22
N GLY A 196 -0.23 0.49 -28.63
CA GLY A 196 -0.03 0.24 -30.04
C GLY A 196 -1.39 0.02 -30.72
N GLY A 197 -2.09 1.11 -31.04
CA GLY A 197 -3.18 1.18 -32.01
C GLY A 197 -4.29 0.13 -31.86
N GLY A 198 -5.17 0.30 -30.88
CA GLY A 198 -6.40 -0.49 -30.77
C GLY A 198 -7.51 0.34 -30.16
N SER A 199 -8.21 1.10 -31.00
CA SER A 199 -9.40 1.88 -30.65
C SER A 199 -10.33 1.16 -29.67
N ALA A 200 -10.81 1.92 -28.69
CA ALA A 200 -12.10 1.66 -28.05
C ALA A 200 -13.11 1.23 -29.13
N GLU A 201 -13.89 0.19 -28.81
CA GLU A 201 -14.93 -0.44 -29.65
C GLU A 201 -14.42 -1.47 -30.68
N ARG A 202 -14.55 -2.76 -30.32
CA ARG A 202 -14.97 -3.84 -31.23
C ARG A 202 -15.41 -5.06 -30.43
N ASP A 203 -16.71 -5.17 -30.22
CA ASP A 203 -17.38 -6.46 -30.19
C ASP A 203 -17.12 -7.13 -31.55
N GLY A 204 -16.30 -8.17 -31.55
CA GLY A 204 -15.86 -8.81 -32.79
C GLY A 204 -14.99 -10.02 -32.51
N GLU A 205 -15.61 -11.18 -32.60
CA GLU A 205 -15.03 -12.51 -32.73
C GLU A 205 -13.76 -12.49 -33.61
N SER A 206 -12.60 -12.80 -33.04
CA SER A 206 -11.37 -13.04 -33.80
C SER A 206 -10.64 -14.27 -33.26
N ASP A 207 -10.55 -15.23 -34.17
CA ASP A 207 -9.94 -16.54 -34.10
C ASP A 207 -8.39 -16.46 -34.00
N GLY A 208 -7.77 -17.33 -33.19
CA GLY A 208 -6.43 -17.85 -33.49
C GLY A 208 -5.17 -17.24 -32.85
N GLY A 209 -5.21 -16.51 -31.73
CA GLY A 209 -3.99 -16.08 -31.02
C GLY A 209 -4.00 -16.46 -29.54
N GLU A 210 -3.05 -17.30 -29.09
CA GLU A 210 -2.82 -17.61 -27.67
C GLU A 210 -2.26 -16.36 -26.95
N GLY A 211 -3.15 -15.42 -26.62
CA GLY A 211 -2.86 -14.18 -25.91
C GLY A 211 -3.47 -14.19 -24.51
N SER A 212 -2.61 -14.05 -23.52
CA SER A 212 -2.88 -13.86 -22.09
C SER A 212 -4.22 -13.16 -21.81
N GLY A 213 -5.14 -13.86 -21.13
CA GLY A 213 -6.39 -13.27 -20.66
C GLY A 213 -6.11 -12.02 -19.84
N SER A 214 -6.85 -10.94 -20.08
CA SER A 214 -6.65 -9.70 -19.34
C SER A 214 -6.89 -9.93 -17.85
N ASN A 215 -5.79 -10.05 -17.11
CA ASN A 215 -5.76 -9.97 -15.67
C ASN A 215 -6.35 -8.59 -15.31
N GLY A 216 -7.32 -8.55 -14.40
CA GLY A 216 -7.98 -7.30 -14.04
C GLY A 216 -6.94 -6.23 -13.67
N GLY A 217 -7.29 -4.95 -13.80
CA GLY A 217 -6.40 -3.83 -13.44
C GLY A 217 -7.11 -2.73 -12.67
N ALA A 218 -6.35 -1.72 -12.26
CA ALA A 218 -6.87 -0.49 -11.68
C ALA A 218 -6.34 0.72 -12.43
N ARG A 219 -7.25 1.60 -12.87
CA ARG A 219 -6.90 2.85 -13.55
C ARG A 219 -6.98 3.99 -12.55
N VAL A 220 -5.88 4.69 -12.34
CA VAL A 220 -5.80 5.83 -11.42
C VAL A 220 -6.47 7.03 -12.09
N LEU A 221 -7.56 7.51 -11.50
CA LEU A 221 -8.33 8.65 -12.03
C LEU A 221 -7.92 9.96 -11.37
N GLY A 222 -7.55 9.91 -10.09
CA GLY A 222 -7.04 11.08 -9.39
C GLY A 222 -6.36 10.68 -8.08
N HIS A 223 -5.42 11.49 -7.63
CA HIS A 223 -4.72 11.26 -6.37
C HIS A 223 -4.33 12.56 -5.70
N ALA A 224 -4.20 12.55 -4.38
CA ALA A 224 -3.76 13.73 -3.65
C ALA A 224 -2.96 13.36 -2.41
N LEU A 225 -2.11 14.30 -2.01
CA LEU A 225 -1.44 14.36 -0.72
C LEU A 225 -1.87 15.65 -0.02
N ALA A 226 -2.24 15.53 1.24
CA ALA A 226 -2.51 16.68 2.11
C ALA A 226 -1.56 16.63 3.30
N HIS A 227 -1.01 17.79 3.65
CA HIS A 227 -0.22 17.97 4.86
C HIS A 227 -1.01 18.92 5.77
N GLY A 228 -1.56 18.37 6.86
CA GLY A 228 -2.12 19.18 7.93
C GLY A 228 -1.04 19.79 8.81
N ASP A 229 -1.44 20.31 9.96
CA ASP A 229 -0.49 20.76 10.98
C ASP A 229 0.43 19.62 11.41
N ALA A 230 1.74 19.89 11.42
CA ALA A 230 2.73 18.91 11.83
C ALA A 230 2.50 18.48 13.29
N ILE A 231 2.34 17.18 13.51
CA ILE A 231 2.23 16.59 14.84
C ILE A 231 3.62 16.11 15.24
N ALA A 232 4.35 16.97 15.95
CA ALA A 232 5.75 16.72 16.32
C ALA A 232 5.92 15.46 17.19
N ASP A 233 5.01 15.24 18.14
CA ASP A 233 5.01 14.05 18.98
C ASP A 233 3.60 13.43 18.99
N PRO A 234 3.28 12.54 18.05
CA PRO A 234 1.99 11.86 18.04
C PRO A 234 1.82 10.98 19.27
N TRP A 235 2.92 10.46 19.83
CA TRP A 235 2.91 9.51 20.93
C TRP A 235 2.59 10.16 22.29
N ALA A 236 2.81 11.47 22.43
CA ALA A 236 2.42 12.23 23.62
C ALA A 236 0.92 12.55 23.71
N ARG A 237 0.15 12.30 22.64
CA ARG A 237 -1.31 12.55 22.61
C ARG A 237 -2.07 11.31 23.05
N ARG A 238 -3.34 11.49 23.43
CA ARG A 238 -4.24 10.33 23.60
C ARG A 238 -4.70 9.82 22.23
N PRO A 239 -4.94 8.51 22.04
CA PRO A 239 -5.42 7.95 20.77
C PRO A 239 -6.63 8.68 20.17
N ALA A 240 -7.65 8.98 20.98
CA ALA A 240 -8.85 9.70 20.53
C ALA A 240 -8.62 11.19 20.17
N GLU A 241 -7.55 11.81 20.69
CA GLU A 241 -7.16 13.17 20.31
C GLU A 241 -6.46 13.16 18.96
N LEU A 242 -5.56 12.20 18.74
CA LEU A 242 -4.89 12.03 17.45
C LEU A 242 -5.88 11.64 16.35
N GLU A 243 -6.79 10.70 16.64
CA GLU A 243 -7.87 10.29 15.73
C GLU A 243 -8.64 11.52 15.21
N ARG A 244 -9.12 12.39 16.11
CA ARG A 244 -9.85 13.61 15.72
C ARG A 244 -8.98 14.57 14.91
N ALA A 245 -7.70 14.72 15.25
CA ALA A 245 -6.79 15.62 14.55
C ALA A 245 -6.52 15.17 13.11
N LEU A 246 -6.57 13.86 12.83
CA LEU A 246 -6.25 13.29 11.51
C LEU A 246 -7.46 13.20 10.57
N ILE A 247 -8.70 13.42 11.06
CA ILE A 247 -9.89 13.41 10.19
C ILE A 247 -9.81 14.49 9.12
N ALA A 248 -9.55 15.74 9.50
CA ALA A 248 -9.54 16.87 8.59
C ALA A 248 -8.54 16.71 7.42
N PRO A 249 -7.23 16.48 7.67
CA PRO A 249 -6.28 16.30 6.56
C PRO A 249 -6.62 15.10 5.68
N THR A 250 -7.20 14.02 6.24
CA THR A 250 -7.62 12.86 5.45
C THR A 250 -8.81 13.17 4.55
N VAL A 251 -9.79 13.93 5.05
CA VAL A 251 -10.94 14.39 4.27
C VAL A 251 -10.49 15.36 3.17
N ASP A 252 -9.53 16.24 3.45
CA ASP A 252 -8.97 17.17 2.48
C ASP A 252 -8.24 16.43 1.35
N ALA A 253 -7.41 15.44 1.68
CA ALA A 253 -6.78 14.58 0.68
C ALA A 253 -7.83 13.85 -0.18
N ALA A 254 -8.86 13.26 0.45
CA ALA A 254 -9.92 12.56 -0.27
C ALA A 254 -10.70 13.48 -1.22
N ARG A 255 -11.08 14.68 -0.76
CA ARG A 255 -11.77 15.68 -1.60
C ARG A 255 -10.88 16.16 -2.74
N ALA A 256 -9.60 16.38 -2.50
CA ALA A 256 -8.65 16.75 -3.55
C ALA A 256 -8.50 15.63 -4.60
N ALA A 257 -8.40 14.36 -4.19
CA ALA A 257 -8.34 13.23 -5.12
C ALA A 257 -9.64 13.05 -5.92
N LEU A 258 -10.80 13.27 -5.31
CA LEU A 258 -12.10 13.30 -5.99
C LEU A 258 -12.19 14.44 -7.01
N GLY A 259 -11.71 15.63 -6.64
CA GLY A 259 -11.64 16.80 -7.52
C GLY A 259 -10.69 16.58 -8.71
N ASP A 260 -9.51 16.01 -8.47
CA ASP A 260 -8.54 15.63 -9.50
C ASP A 260 -9.13 14.59 -10.47
N ALA A 261 -9.90 13.62 -9.94
CA ALA A 261 -10.60 12.62 -10.74
C ALA A 261 -11.85 13.16 -11.49
N GLY A 262 -12.35 14.35 -11.14
CA GLY A 262 -13.61 14.88 -11.67
C GLY A 262 -14.85 14.06 -11.26
N VAL A 263 -14.84 13.47 -10.06
CA VAL A 263 -15.85 12.53 -9.56
C VAL A 263 -16.48 13.05 -8.25
N ASP A 264 -17.80 12.92 -8.11
CA ASP A 264 -18.49 13.18 -6.85
C ASP A 264 -18.40 11.99 -5.88
N ALA A 265 -18.30 12.25 -4.58
CA ALA A 265 -18.29 11.21 -3.54
C ALA A 265 -19.50 10.25 -3.62
N ALA A 266 -20.67 10.72 -4.07
CA ALA A 266 -21.87 9.91 -4.26
C ALA A 266 -21.72 8.84 -5.36
N GLN A 267 -20.76 9.00 -6.27
CA GLN A 267 -20.45 8.03 -7.32
C GLN A 267 -19.49 6.94 -6.86
N ILE A 268 -18.90 7.05 -5.67
CA ILE A 268 -17.97 6.05 -5.15
C ILE A 268 -18.73 4.77 -4.79
N ASP A 269 -18.32 3.67 -5.41
CA ASP A 269 -18.91 2.36 -5.19
C ASP A 269 -18.26 1.57 -4.05
N CYS A 270 -16.99 1.89 -3.74
CA CYS A 270 -16.22 1.28 -2.67
C CYS A 270 -15.34 2.34 -2.01
N PHE A 271 -15.55 2.60 -0.73
CA PHE A 271 -14.65 3.41 0.07
C PHE A 271 -13.82 2.49 0.98
N ALA A 272 -12.52 2.49 0.79
CA ALA A 272 -11.58 1.59 1.43
C ALA A 272 -10.46 2.38 2.13
N PRO A 273 -10.76 3.08 3.24
CA PRO A 273 -9.72 3.69 4.07
C PRO A 273 -8.81 2.60 4.67
N SER A 274 -7.54 2.95 4.90
CA SER A 274 -6.55 2.07 5.54
C SER A 274 -6.96 1.60 6.94
N GLY A 275 -6.20 0.64 7.47
CA GLY A 275 -6.46 -0.10 8.71
C GLY A 275 -6.43 0.68 10.02
N PHE A 276 -7.31 1.67 10.17
CA PHE A 276 -7.55 2.40 11.42
C PHE A 276 -8.81 1.88 12.12
N GLY A 277 -9.02 2.33 13.36
CA GLY A 277 -10.19 2.03 14.18
C GLY A 277 -11.50 2.30 13.44
N SER A 278 -12.54 1.53 13.77
CA SER A 278 -13.84 1.62 13.11
C SER A 278 -14.47 3.02 13.26
N SER A 279 -14.31 3.66 14.42
CA SER A 279 -14.77 5.04 14.67
C SER A 279 -14.20 6.03 13.66
N PHE A 280 -12.89 5.98 13.41
CA PHE A 280 -12.21 6.84 12.46
C PHE A 280 -12.75 6.62 11.04
N ARG A 281 -12.84 5.36 10.62
CA ARG A 281 -13.33 4.99 9.28
C ARG A 281 -14.78 5.43 9.06
N THR A 282 -15.64 5.27 10.06
CA THR A 282 -17.02 5.75 10.02
C THR A 282 -17.08 7.28 9.99
N ALA A 283 -16.24 7.97 10.76
CA ALA A 283 -16.17 9.43 10.76
C ALA A 283 -15.71 9.98 9.41
N LEU A 284 -14.73 9.35 8.75
CA LEU A 284 -14.34 9.70 7.38
C LEU A 284 -15.48 9.52 6.38
N ALA A 285 -16.17 8.37 6.42
CA ALA A 285 -17.30 8.11 5.52
C ALA A 285 -18.41 9.15 5.70
N HIS A 286 -18.75 9.48 6.95
CA HIS A 286 -19.72 10.52 7.27
C HIS A 286 -19.27 11.92 6.76
N ALA A 287 -18.02 12.30 6.98
CA ALA A 287 -17.49 13.60 6.56
C ALA A 287 -17.40 13.78 5.04
N LEU A 288 -17.29 12.66 4.30
CA LEU A 288 -17.32 12.60 2.84
C LEU A 288 -18.72 12.36 2.27
N ALA A 289 -19.75 12.23 3.12
CA ALA A 289 -21.11 11.86 2.73
C ALA A 289 -21.21 10.53 1.95
N ILE A 290 -20.31 9.57 2.23
CA ILE A 290 -20.31 8.24 1.63
C ILE A 290 -21.14 7.29 2.53
N PRO A 291 -22.15 6.58 1.99
CA PRO A 291 -22.96 5.67 2.78
C PRO A 291 -22.13 4.54 3.43
N PRO A 292 -22.43 4.13 4.68
CA PRO A 292 -21.72 3.04 5.35
C PRO A 292 -21.72 1.72 4.58
N SER A 293 -22.72 1.47 3.73
CA SER A 293 -22.79 0.27 2.87
C SER A 293 -21.71 0.23 1.77
N ARG A 294 -21.09 1.37 1.45
CA ARG A 294 -19.97 1.48 0.51
C ARG A 294 -18.62 1.28 1.19
N LEU A 295 -18.56 1.23 2.53
CA LEU A 295 -17.32 1.04 3.27
C LEU A 295 -16.85 -0.42 3.15
N GLN A 296 -15.61 -0.62 2.68
CA GLN A 296 -15.03 -1.95 2.51
C GLN A 296 -14.95 -2.70 3.86
N THR A 297 -15.46 -3.93 3.92
CA THR A 297 -15.31 -4.80 5.09
C THR A 297 -13.85 -5.20 5.30
N ARG A 298 -13.41 -5.29 6.57
CA ARG A 298 -12.06 -5.74 6.94
C ARG A 298 -12.15 -6.85 7.98
N ASP A 299 -11.36 -7.91 7.82
CA ASP A 299 -11.32 -9.08 8.71
C ASP A 299 -10.49 -8.87 10.00
N GLY A 300 -10.06 -7.63 10.25
CA GLY A 300 -9.25 -7.29 11.42
C GLY A 300 -8.93 -5.81 11.50
N ALA A 301 -8.30 -5.44 12.61
CA ALA A 301 -7.94 -4.07 12.94
C ALA A 301 -6.51 -3.69 12.47
N GLU A 302 -5.86 -4.56 11.70
CA GLU A 302 -4.47 -4.34 11.31
C GLU A 302 -4.30 -3.33 10.17
N HIS A 303 -3.23 -2.55 10.29
CA HIS A 303 -2.65 -1.68 9.28
C HIS A 303 -1.31 -2.23 8.84
N LEU A 304 -1.13 -2.53 7.55
CA LEU A 304 0.17 -2.99 7.03
C LEU A 304 1.10 -1.83 6.64
N SER A 305 1.03 -0.74 7.38
CA SER A 305 1.75 0.50 7.07
C SER A 305 1.63 0.87 5.57
N THR A 306 2.74 1.05 4.85
CA THR A 306 2.77 1.45 3.43
C THR A 306 2.10 0.44 2.50
N ALA A 307 2.01 -0.83 2.91
CA ALA A 307 1.37 -1.90 2.13
C ALA A 307 -0.15 -1.95 2.31
N ASP A 308 -0.75 -1.15 3.20
CA ASP A 308 -2.17 -1.25 3.52
C ASP A 308 -3.08 -0.80 2.37
N THR A 309 -2.75 0.33 1.73
CA THR A 309 -3.49 0.81 0.55
C THR A 309 -3.42 -0.18 -0.62
N PRO A 310 -2.23 -0.66 -1.04
CA PRO A 310 -2.14 -1.76 -2.01
C PRO A 310 -2.98 -2.99 -1.67
N ARG A 311 -2.99 -3.40 -0.38
CA ARG A 311 -3.81 -4.51 0.08
C ARG A 311 -5.30 -4.23 -0.05
N ALA A 312 -5.74 -3.03 0.33
CA ALA A 312 -7.13 -2.61 0.20
C ALA A 312 -7.58 -2.61 -1.26
N LEU A 313 -6.71 -2.14 -2.17
CA LEU A 313 -6.92 -2.17 -3.62
C LEU A 313 -7.06 -3.61 -4.14
N ALA A 314 -6.10 -4.48 -3.83
CA ALA A 314 -6.14 -5.88 -4.25
C ALA A 314 -7.42 -6.60 -3.76
N ARG A 315 -7.83 -6.32 -2.52
CA ARG A 315 -9.09 -6.86 -1.94
C ARG A 315 -10.32 -6.33 -2.66
N ALA A 316 -10.38 -5.04 -2.92
CA ALA A 316 -11.52 -4.44 -3.63
C ALA A 316 -11.63 -5.02 -5.04
N GLN A 317 -10.50 -5.20 -5.71
CA GLN A 317 -10.43 -5.77 -7.05
C GLN A 317 -10.81 -7.25 -7.09
N ALA A 318 -10.33 -8.06 -6.15
CA ALA A 318 -10.65 -9.48 -6.04
C ALA A 318 -12.14 -9.74 -5.73
N SER A 319 -12.86 -8.74 -5.22
CA SER A 319 -14.31 -8.83 -4.97
C SER A 319 -15.19 -8.58 -6.20
N LEU A 320 -14.58 -8.30 -7.37
CA LEU A 320 -15.29 -8.02 -8.62
C LEU A 320 -15.52 -9.29 -9.43
N ALA A 321 -16.72 -9.42 -10.00
CA ALA A 321 -16.97 -10.41 -11.03
C ALA A 321 -16.17 -10.09 -12.32
N PRO A 322 -15.89 -11.07 -13.18
CA PRO A 322 -15.29 -10.82 -14.49
C PRO A 322 -16.06 -9.75 -15.29
N GLY A 323 -15.34 -8.74 -15.78
CA GLY A 323 -15.93 -7.60 -16.52
C GLY A 323 -16.62 -6.54 -15.66
N GLU A 324 -16.81 -6.77 -14.36
CA GLU A 324 -17.34 -5.75 -13.45
C GLU A 324 -16.34 -4.61 -13.29
N ARG A 325 -16.88 -3.38 -13.24
CA ARG A 325 -16.13 -2.16 -12.96
C ARG A 325 -16.64 -1.56 -11.65
N ARG A 326 -15.72 -1.01 -10.86
CA ARG A 326 -16.06 -0.37 -9.59
C ARG A 326 -15.24 0.89 -9.39
N LEU A 327 -15.90 2.00 -9.08
CA LEU A 327 -15.21 3.23 -8.72
C LEU A 327 -14.88 3.22 -7.23
N ALA A 328 -13.59 3.26 -6.91
CA ALA A 328 -13.11 3.10 -5.55
C ALA A 328 -12.31 4.32 -5.06
N LEU A 329 -12.50 4.68 -3.80
CA LEU A 329 -11.71 5.66 -3.07
C LEU A 329 -10.89 4.96 -1.98
N PHE A 330 -9.59 5.18 -2.00
CA PHE A 330 -8.65 4.73 -0.97
C PHE A 330 -8.07 5.95 -0.28
N CYS A 331 -7.82 5.86 1.02
CA CYS A 331 -7.09 6.90 1.75
C CYS A 331 -6.33 6.33 2.94
N ASP A 332 -5.24 6.99 3.30
CA ASP A 332 -4.39 6.65 4.43
C ASP A 332 -3.97 7.94 5.17
N THR A 333 -3.56 7.80 6.42
CA THR A 333 -3.04 8.90 7.23
C THR A 333 -1.75 8.51 7.94
N ALA A 334 -0.76 9.40 7.88
CA ALA A 334 0.42 9.31 8.72
C ALA A 334 0.15 10.02 10.06
N LEU A 335 0.57 9.39 11.16
CA LEU A 335 0.39 9.92 12.52
C LEU A 335 1.00 11.32 12.74
N ALA A 336 1.96 11.72 11.90
CA ALA A 336 2.59 13.03 11.93
C ALA A 336 1.74 14.18 11.31
N GLY A 337 0.51 13.91 10.87
CA GLY A 337 -0.42 14.93 10.34
C GLY A 337 -0.55 14.95 8.82
N GLY A 338 0.02 13.97 8.11
CA GLY A 338 -0.15 13.82 6.66
C GLY A 338 -1.30 12.88 6.31
N ALA A 339 -1.85 13.03 5.11
CA ALA A 339 -2.78 12.08 4.53
C ALA A 339 -2.62 11.98 3.01
N GLY A 340 -3.04 10.84 2.47
CA GLY A 340 -3.03 10.58 1.03
C GLY A 340 -4.33 9.92 0.60
N ALA A 341 -4.77 10.20 -0.62
CA ALA A 341 -5.96 9.58 -1.20
C ALA A 341 -5.78 9.25 -2.69
N LEU A 342 -6.51 8.24 -3.15
CA LEU A 342 -6.49 7.70 -4.50
C LEU A 342 -7.92 7.37 -4.92
N VAL A 343 -8.35 7.90 -6.05
CA VAL A 343 -9.55 7.46 -6.77
C VAL A 343 -9.10 6.57 -7.92
N ALA A 344 -9.63 5.35 -7.97
CA ALA A 344 -9.32 4.40 -9.02
C ALA A 344 -10.57 3.70 -9.55
N GLU A 345 -10.58 3.44 -10.85
CA GLU A 345 -11.52 2.52 -11.48
C GLU A 345 -10.92 1.12 -11.49
N LEU A 346 -11.53 0.22 -10.74
CA LEU A 346 -11.13 -1.18 -10.64
C LEU A 346 -11.85 -2.02 -11.70
N ARG A 347 -11.16 -3.04 -12.21
CA ARG A 347 -11.71 -4.02 -13.16
C ARG A 347 -11.50 -5.44 -12.66
N GLY A 348 -12.57 -6.23 -12.67
CA GLY A 348 -12.49 -7.67 -12.43
C GLY A 348 -11.72 -8.37 -13.55
N ALA A 349 -10.96 -9.41 -13.21
CA ALA A 349 -10.21 -10.19 -14.19
C ALA A 349 -11.17 -10.91 -15.14
N HIS A 350 -10.88 -10.91 -16.44
CA HIS A 350 -11.69 -11.67 -17.39
C HIS A 350 -11.50 -13.17 -17.14
N ALA A 351 -12.58 -13.94 -17.26
CA ALA A 351 -12.46 -15.39 -17.24
C ALA A 351 -11.55 -15.82 -18.41
N ALA A 352 -10.54 -16.64 -18.13
CA ALA A 352 -9.77 -17.25 -19.19
C ALA A 352 -10.72 -18.07 -20.09
N PRO A 353 -10.65 -17.94 -21.42
CA PRO A 353 -11.46 -18.78 -22.30
C PRO A 353 -11.15 -20.26 -22.02
N PRO A 354 -12.16 -21.14 -22.05
CA PRO A 354 -11.93 -22.57 -21.84
C PRO A 354 -10.92 -23.07 -22.86
N SER A 355 -9.88 -23.76 -22.39
CA SER A 355 -8.87 -24.32 -23.30
C SER A 355 -9.51 -25.42 -24.15
N THR A 356 -9.82 -25.10 -25.41
CA THR A 356 -10.14 -26.10 -26.42
C THR A 356 -8.84 -26.77 -26.87
N ARG A 357 -8.25 -27.58 -25.99
CA ARG A 357 -7.27 -28.59 -26.41
C ARG A 357 -8.05 -29.73 -27.09
N THR A 358 -8.25 -29.60 -28.39
CA THR A 358 -8.66 -30.70 -29.25
C THR A 358 -7.57 -31.78 -29.16
N ARG A 359 -7.82 -32.84 -28.40
CA ARG A 359 -6.98 -34.05 -28.46
C ARG A 359 -7.18 -34.66 -29.83
N TYR A 360 -6.18 -34.57 -30.70
CA TYR A 360 -6.13 -35.46 -31.86
C TYR A 360 -5.90 -36.89 -31.35
N PRO A 361 -6.73 -37.87 -31.74
CA PRO A 361 -6.46 -39.26 -31.45
C PRO A 361 -5.23 -39.71 -32.24
N SER A 362 -4.35 -40.43 -31.54
CA SER A 362 -3.10 -41.05 -32.00
C SER A 362 -3.30 -42.09 -33.09
#